data_AF-A0A7T5R4J2-F1
#
_entry.id   AF-A0A7T5R4J2-F1
#
_cell.length_a   1.000
_cell.length_b   1.000
_cell.length_c   1.000
_cell.angle_alpha   90.00
_cell.angle_beta   90.00
_cell.angle_gamma   90.00
#
_symmetry.space_group_name_H-M   'P 1'
#
loop_
_entity.id
_entity.type
_entity.pdbx_description
1 polymer ?
#
loop_
_entity_poly.entity_id
_entity_poly.type
_entity_poly.pdbx_seq_one_letter_code
_entity_poly.pdbx_strand_id
1 'polypeptide(L)'
;MPTGWNTARRLAASERIRTHKPWLKSTGPRTPAGKAITRLNALKHGRRSAEAIAEHRATLDYLRQQRRFLAQVRLLLRLRRQAAASENKATKTTNEVIDLHVVTTVTPCRSKWKNAGNPREFLLNMANCALFAHPGERRDPALLAQDGGHILDPRPGRRR
;
A
#
# COMPACT_ATOMS: atom_id res chain seq x y z
N MET A 1 -8.55 20.09 33.75
CA MET A 1 -9.10 20.13 32.39
C MET A 1 -10.24 21.14 32.34
N PRO A 2 -10.38 21.98 31.29
CA PRO A 2 -11.49 22.91 31.23
C PRO A 2 -12.80 22.13 31.06
N THR A 3 -13.71 22.29 32.01
CA THR A 3 -15.05 21.70 31.96
C THR A 3 -15.80 22.25 30.75
N GLY A 4 -16.18 21.36 29.81
CA GLY A 4 -16.80 21.73 28.54
C GLY A 4 -18.15 22.45 28.67
N TRP A 5 -18.65 22.95 27.54
CA TRP A 5 -19.96 23.60 27.43
C TRP A 5 -21.12 22.62 27.65
N ASN A 6 -21.49 22.39 28.91
CA ASN A 6 -22.69 21.65 29.28
C ASN A 6 -23.98 22.46 28.99
N THR A 7 -25.13 21.78 28.96
CA THR A 7 -26.43 22.37 28.60
C THR A 7 -26.84 23.50 29.54
N ALA A 8 -26.64 23.32 30.86
CA ALA A 8 -26.96 24.35 31.86
C ALA A 8 -26.13 25.64 31.64
N ARG A 9 -24.84 25.53 31.32
CA ARG A 9 -23.99 26.68 31.01
C ARG A 9 -24.41 27.38 29.72
N ARG A 10 -24.87 26.63 28.71
CA ARG A 10 -25.44 27.21 27.47
C ARG A 10 -26.71 28.01 27.76
N LEU A 11 -27.60 27.49 28.61
CA LEU A 11 -28.81 28.20 29.03
C LEU A 11 -28.48 29.48 29.81
N ALA A 12 -27.64 29.38 30.84
CA ALA A 12 -27.21 30.54 31.63
C ALA A 12 -26.44 31.60 30.79
N ALA A 13 -25.70 31.18 29.76
CA ALA A 13 -25.09 32.11 28.81
C ALA A 13 -26.12 32.77 27.90
N SER A 14 -27.10 32.01 27.41
CA SER A 14 -28.20 32.53 26.60
C SER A 14 -29.03 33.56 27.36
N GLU A 15 -29.38 33.28 28.60
CA GLU A 15 -30.09 34.22 29.50
C GLU A 15 -29.30 35.51 29.70
N ARG A 16 -28.00 35.43 30.03
CA ARG A 16 -27.14 36.62 30.15
C ARG A 16 -27.12 37.46 28.88
N ILE A 17 -27.01 36.82 27.70
CA ILE A 17 -27.04 37.53 26.41
C ILE A 17 -28.40 38.21 26.20
N ARG A 18 -29.50 37.54 26.54
CA ARG A 18 -30.88 38.09 26.44
C ARG A 18 -31.10 39.25 27.40
N THR A 19 -30.53 39.21 28.60
CA THR A 19 -30.61 40.30 29.58
C THR A 19 -29.77 41.49 29.13
N HIS A 20 -28.52 41.25 28.73
CA HIS A 20 -27.58 42.33 28.36
C HIS A 20 -27.92 42.99 27.02
N LYS A 21 -28.65 42.29 26.13
CA LYS A 21 -29.08 42.77 24.81
C LYS A 21 -27.98 43.55 24.06
N PRO A 22 -26.77 43.00 23.90
CA PRO A 22 -25.63 43.75 23.37
C PRO A 22 -25.89 44.36 21.99
N TRP A 23 -26.80 43.78 21.20
CA TRP A 23 -27.23 44.31 19.90
C TRP A 23 -27.85 45.72 19.99
N LEU A 24 -28.45 46.10 21.12
CA LEU A 24 -28.99 47.46 21.31
C LEU A 24 -27.88 48.52 21.37
N LYS A 25 -26.67 48.12 21.80
CA LYS A 25 -25.48 48.97 21.87
C LYS A 25 -24.59 48.85 20.63
N SER A 26 -25.03 48.13 19.59
CA SER A 26 -24.25 47.99 18.37
C SER A 26 -24.10 49.34 17.66
N THR A 27 -22.86 49.79 17.50
CA THR A 27 -22.49 51.03 16.80
C THR A 27 -22.31 50.84 15.29
N GLY A 28 -22.81 49.74 14.74
CA GLY A 28 -22.73 49.45 13.30
C GLY A 28 -23.50 50.47 12.45
N PRO A 29 -23.19 50.54 11.14
CA PRO A 29 -23.84 51.49 10.23
C PRO A 29 -25.35 51.23 10.12
N ARG A 30 -26.16 52.24 10.46
CA ARG A 30 -27.64 52.16 10.37
C ARG A 30 -28.18 52.57 9.00
N THR A 31 -27.42 53.34 8.23
CA THR A 31 -27.82 53.84 6.91
C THR A 31 -27.45 52.86 5.78
N PRO A 32 -28.19 52.84 4.66
CA PRO A 32 -27.83 52.03 3.49
C PRO A 32 -26.40 52.33 2.98
N ALA A 33 -26.02 53.60 2.91
CA ALA A 33 -24.67 54.02 2.50
C ALA A 33 -23.58 53.48 3.45
N GLY A 34 -23.79 53.58 4.76
CA GLY A 34 -22.84 53.03 5.74
C GLY A 34 -22.70 51.50 5.62
N LYS A 35 -23.81 50.79 5.39
CA LYS A 35 -23.77 49.33 5.15
C LYS A 35 -23.01 48.99 3.88
N ALA A 36 -23.18 49.77 2.81
CA ALA A 36 -22.46 49.57 1.56
C ALA A 36 -20.94 49.74 1.75
N ILE A 37 -20.52 50.74 2.51
CA ILE A 37 -19.09 50.96 2.83
C ILE A 37 -18.56 49.81 3.69
N THR A 38 -19.25 49.43 4.78
CA THR A 38 -18.80 48.36 5.67
C THR A 38 -18.73 47.00 4.97
N ARG A 39 -19.56 46.74 3.96
CA ARG A 39 -19.45 45.53 3.11
C ARG A 39 -18.06 45.41 2.46
N LEU A 40 -17.42 46.51 2.12
CA LEU A 40 -16.10 46.53 1.49
C LEU A 40 -14.98 46.09 2.46
N ASN A 41 -15.21 46.10 3.78
CA ASN A 41 -14.25 45.58 4.75
C ASN A 41 -13.96 44.08 4.53
N ALA A 42 -14.91 43.34 3.95
CA ALA A 42 -14.69 41.94 3.57
C ALA A 42 -13.61 41.79 2.47
N LEU A 43 -13.45 42.79 1.60
CA LEU A 43 -12.39 42.80 0.60
C LEU A 43 -11.02 43.03 1.24
N LYS A 44 -10.95 43.89 2.28
CA LYS A 44 -9.71 44.21 2.99
C LYS A 44 -9.24 43.10 3.93
N HIS A 45 -10.15 42.53 4.72
CA HIS A 45 -9.78 41.61 5.81
C HIS A 45 -10.45 40.24 5.71
N GLY A 46 -11.53 40.11 4.93
CA GLY A 46 -12.31 38.87 4.86
C GLY A 46 -11.77 37.82 3.89
N ARG A 47 -10.59 38.04 3.28
CA ARG A 47 -10.04 37.21 2.19
C ARG A 47 -11.03 37.04 1.02
N ARG A 48 -11.83 38.08 0.76
CA ARG A 48 -12.78 38.14 -0.36
C ARG A 48 -12.29 39.01 -1.52
N SER A 49 -11.06 39.53 -1.45
CA SER A 49 -10.42 40.15 -2.61
C SER A 49 -10.28 39.14 -3.75
N ALA A 50 -10.23 39.62 -4.98
CA ALA A 50 -10.06 38.76 -6.15
C ALA A 50 -8.78 37.90 -6.03
N GLU A 51 -7.69 38.50 -5.55
CA GLU A 51 -6.41 37.83 -5.30
C GLU A 51 -6.55 36.70 -4.27
N ALA A 52 -7.14 36.98 -3.09
CA ALA A 52 -7.30 35.95 -2.05
C ALA A 52 -8.21 34.80 -2.50
N ILE A 53 -9.24 35.09 -3.31
CA ILE A 53 -10.10 34.06 -3.90
C ILE A 53 -9.31 33.22 -4.92
N ALA A 54 -8.48 33.85 -5.76
CA ALA A 54 -7.64 33.16 -6.74
C ALA A 54 -6.61 32.25 -6.04
N GLU A 55 -5.92 32.77 -5.03
CA GLU A 55 -4.98 32.01 -4.19
C GLU A 55 -5.68 30.80 -3.54
N HIS A 56 -6.86 31.01 -2.95
CA HIS A 56 -7.62 29.95 -2.32
C HIS A 56 -8.03 28.87 -3.34
N ARG A 57 -8.49 29.27 -4.53
CA ARG A 57 -8.82 28.33 -5.62
C ARG A 57 -7.59 27.54 -6.06
N ALA A 58 -6.46 28.20 -6.27
CA ALA A 58 -5.21 27.54 -6.66
C ALA A 58 -4.78 26.49 -5.63
N THR A 59 -4.90 26.82 -4.34
CA THR A 59 -4.62 25.88 -3.25
C THR A 59 -5.56 24.68 -3.28
N LEU A 60 -6.87 24.91 -3.44
CA LEU A 60 -7.84 23.82 -3.54
C LEU A 60 -7.58 22.92 -4.75
N ASP A 61 -7.21 23.50 -5.89
CA ASP A 61 -6.88 22.74 -7.10
C ASP A 61 -5.63 21.89 -6.92
N TYR A 62 -4.60 22.42 -6.26
CA TYR A 62 -3.42 21.65 -5.89
C TYR A 62 -3.76 20.47 -4.97
N LEU A 63 -4.58 20.68 -3.93
CA LEU A 63 -5.02 19.61 -3.03
C LEU A 63 -5.86 18.54 -3.76
N ARG A 64 -6.68 18.93 -4.73
CA ARG A 64 -7.44 18.00 -5.59
C ARG A 64 -6.49 17.16 -6.46
N GLN A 65 -5.46 17.78 -7.03
CA GLN A 65 -4.44 17.07 -7.82
C GLN A 65 -3.68 16.06 -6.96
N GLN A 66 -3.24 16.44 -5.76
CA GLN A 66 -2.60 15.52 -4.82
C GLN A 66 -3.50 14.32 -4.48
N ARG A 67 -4.80 14.56 -4.24
CA ARG A 67 -5.75 13.48 -3.97
C ARG A 67 -5.88 12.51 -5.15
N ARG A 68 -5.90 13.01 -6.39
CA ARG A 68 -5.95 12.19 -7.60
C ARG A 68 -4.67 11.35 -7.76
N PHE A 69 -3.51 11.96 -7.56
CA PHE A 69 -2.22 11.27 -7.62
C PHE A 69 -2.15 10.12 -6.61
N LEU A 70 -2.52 10.38 -5.34
CA LEU A 70 -2.54 9.34 -4.31
C LEU A 70 -3.52 8.20 -4.65
N ALA A 71 -4.65 8.50 -5.29
CA ALA A 71 -5.59 7.47 -5.75
C ALA A 71 -4.98 6.59 -6.85
N GLN A 72 -4.26 7.19 -7.81
CA GLN A 72 -3.54 6.46 -8.87
C GLN A 72 -2.45 5.56 -8.28
N VAL A 73 -1.62 6.09 -7.37
CA VAL A 73 -0.56 5.31 -6.71
C VAL A 73 -1.15 4.12 -5.94
N ARG A 74 -2.25 4.34 -5.20
CA ARG A 74 -2.95 3.26 -4.49
C ARG A 74 -3.49 2.19 -5.43
N LEU A 75 -4.03 2.58 -6.58
CA LEU A 75 -4.51 1.66 -7.61
C LEU A 75 -3.35 0.83 -8.16
N LEU A 76 -2.23 1.45 -8.53
CA LEU A 76 -1.05 0.76 -9.03
C LEU A 76 -0.50 -0.26 -8.02
N LEU A 77 -0.40 0.13 -6.75
CA LEU A 77 0.04 -0.78 -5.69
C LEU A 77 -0.92 -1.96 -5.50
N ARG A 78 -2.24 -1.75 -5.65
CA ARG A 78 -3.24 -2.82 -5.60
C ARG A 78 -3.07 -3.79 -6.77
N LEU A 79 -2.96 -3.27 -8.00
CA LEU A 79 -2.78 -4.09 -9.20
C LEU A 79 -1.48 -4.90 -9.12
N ARG A 80 -0.38 -4.29 -8.66
CA ARG A 80 0.90 -4.98 -8.46
C ARG A 80 0.79 -6.13 -7.45
N ARG A 81 0.07 -5.93 -6.35
CA ARG A 81 -0.17 -7.00 -5.35
C ARG A 81 -1.01 -8.13 -5.94
N GLN A 82 -2.01 -7.82 -6.77
CA GLN A 82 -2.84 -8.82 -7.44
C GLN A 82 -2.03 -9.64 -8.45
N ALA A 83 -1.18 -9.00 -9.25
CA ALA A 83 -0.29 -9.67 -10.20
C ALA A 83 0.67 -10.63 -9.49
N ALA A 84 1.34 -10.17 -8.43
CA ALA A 84 2.22 -11.03 -7.63
C ALA A 84 1.45 -12.21 -6.99
N ALA A 85 0.21 -12.00 -6.56
CA ALA A 85 -0.63 -13.08 -6.04
C ALA A 85 -1.04 -14.10 -7.12
N SER A 86 -1.33 -13.65 -8.35
CA SER A 86 -1.61 -14.57 -9.46
C SER A 86 -0.38 -15.37 -9.89
N GLU A 87 0.79 -14.73 -9.93
CA GLU A 87 2.07 -15.41 -10.20
C GLU A 87 2.36 -16.48 -9.15
N ASN A 88 2.24 -16.13 -7.85
CA ASN A 88 2.41 -17.08 -6.76
C ASN A 88 1.39 -18.23 -6.78
N LYS A 89 0.16 -17.97 -7.25
CA LYS A 89 -0.85 -19.02 -7.42
C LYS A 89 -0.49 -19.95 -8.59
N ALA A 90 0.03 -19.40 -9.70
CA ALA A 90 0.47 -20.17 -10.85
C ALA A 90 1.66 -21.08 -10.49
N THR A 91 2.67 -20.54 -9.80
CA THR A 91 3.83 -21.34 -9.35
C THR A 91 3.44 -22.44 -8.37
N LYS A 92 2.50 -22.17 -7.46
CA LYS A 92 1.95 -23.22 -6.59
C LYS A 92 1.26 -24.33 -7.39
N THR A 93 0.46 -23.96 -8.39
CA THR A 93 -0.25 -24.93 -9.25
C THR A 93 0.73 -25.77 -10.07
N THR A 94 1.78 -25.17 -10.62
CA THR A 94 2.82 -25.94 -11.35
C THR A 94 3.55 -26.90 -10.44
N ASN A 95 3.88 -26.51 -9.21
CA ASN A 95 4.51 -27.41 -8.24
C ASN A 95 3.57 -28.57 -7.86
N GLU A 96 2.27 -28.30 -7.65
CA GLU A 96 1.28 -29.35 -7.39
C GLU A 96 1.14 -30.34 -8.56
N VAL A 97 1.22 -29.88 -9.82
CA VAL A 97 1.19 -30.75 -11.01
C VAL A 97 2.49 -31.55 -11.15
N ILE A 98 3.65 -30.94 -10.89
CA ILE A 98 4.94 -31.63 -10.87
C ILE A 98 4.94 -32.71 -9.79
N ASP A 99 4.47 -32.40 -8.58
CA ASP A 99 4.37 -33.37 -7.48
C ASP A 99 3.44 -34.53 -7.85
N LEU A 100 2.31 -34.26 -8.50
CA LEU A 100 1.41 -35.31 -8.99
C LEU A 100 2.09 -36.18 -10.07
N HIS A 101 2.81 -35.58 -11.01
CA HIS A 101 3.53 -36.32 -12.06
C HIS A 101 4.66 -37.19 -11.49
N VAL A 102 5.46 -36.67 -10.56
CA VAL A 102 6.53 -37.43 -9.88
C VAL A 102 5.95 -38.61 -9.09
N VAL A 103 4.81 -38.42 -8.40
CA VAL A 103 4.13 -39.52 -7.70
C VAL A 103 3.58 -40.57 -8.68
N THR A 104 3.06 -40.18 -9.84
CA THR A 104 2.51 -41.14 -10.82
C THR A 104 3.54 -41.88 -11.67
N THR A 105 4.71 -41.28 -11.97
CA THR A 105 5.75 -41.92 -12.81
C THR A 105 6.77 -42.72 -12.01
N VAL A 106 6.91 -42.46 -10.70
CA VAL A 106 7.83 -43.21 -9.82
C VAL A 106 7.11 -44.32 -9.02
N THR A 107 5.78 -44.46 -9.14
CA THR A 107 5.05 -45.49 -8.39
C THR A 107 4.43 -46.59 -9.27
N PRO A 108 5.22 -47.60 -9.68
CA PRO A 108 4.67 -48.92 -9.95
C PRO A 108 5.19 -49.94 -8.94
N CYS A 109 5.54 -49.58 -7.70
CA CYS A 109 6.09 -50.58 -6.81
C CYS A 109 6.05 -50.15 -5.34
N ARG A 110 4.91 -50.31 -4.67
CA ARG A 110 4.88 -50.38 -3.19
C ARG A 110 4.18 -51.64 -2.67
N SER A 111 3.33 -52.26 -3.48
CA SER A 111 2.64 -53.52 -3.14
C SER A 111 3.48 -54.79 -3.33
N LYS A 112 4.56 -54.76 -4.13
CA LYS A 112 5.46 -55.94 -4.32
C LYS A 112 6.60 -56.07 -3.29
N TRP A 113 6.75 -55.13 -2.35
CA TRP A 113 7.97 -55.00 -1.52
C TRP A 113 7.88 -55.69 -0.17
N LYS A 114 6.73 -56.25 0.18
CA LYS A 114 6.53 -56.90 1.48
C LYS A 114 7.13 -58.31 1.59
N ASN A 115 7.60 -58.91 0.49
CA ASN A 115 8.07 -60.31 0.46
C ASN A 115 9.54 -60.49 0.03
N ALA A 116 10.35 -59.43 -0.06
CA ALA A 116 11.76 -59.58 -0.40
C ALA A 116 12.58 -59.99 0.83
N GLY A 117 12.64 -61.30 1.11
CA GLY A 117 13.39 -61.89 2.22
C GLY A 117 14.92 -61.85 2.09
N ASN A 118 15.48 -61.06 1.17
CA ASN A 118 16.93 -61.00 0.96
C ASN A 118 17.45 -59.56 0.76
N PRO A 119 18.23 -59.00 1.71
CA PRO A 119 18.72 -57.62 1.64
C PRO A 119 19.74 -57.37 0.52
N ARG A 120 20.34 -58.40 -0.09
CA ARG A 120 21.30 -58.23 -1.20
C ARG A 120 20.63 -57.88 -2.54
N GLU A 121 19.43 -58.39 -2.82
CA GLU A 121 18.66 -57.99 -4.02
C GLU A 121 18.13 -56.55 -3.92
N PHE A 122 17.92 -56.06 -2.69
CA PHE A 122 17.42 -54.71 -2.43
C PHE A 122 18.39 -53.62 -2.91
N LEU A 123 19.69 -53.82 -2.73
CA LEU A 123 20.72 -52.86 -3.14
C LEU A 123 20.98 -52.88 -4.66
N LEU A 124 20.86 -54.05 -5.29
CA LEU A 124 21.00 -54.19 -6.75
C LEU A 124 19.82 -53.56 -7.50
N ASN A 125 18.60 -53.63 -6.97
CA ASN A 125 17.43 -52.99 -7.59
C ASN A 125 17.38 -51.47 -7.37
N MET A 126 17.90 -50.93 -6.24
CA MET A 126 18.06 -49.48 -6.08
C MET A 126 19.09 -48.89 -7.05
N ALA A 127 20.18 -49.62 -7.34
CA ALA A 127 21.18 -49.18 -8.30
C ALA A 127 20.63 -49.10 -9.74
N ASN A 128 19.73 -50.01 -10.13
CA ASN A 128 19.11 -49.99 -11.46
C ASN A 128 18.06 -48.88 -11.64
N CYS A 129 17.36 -48.44 -10.60
CA CYS A 129 16.46 -47.28 -10.70
C CYS A 129 17.20 -45.94 -10.83
N ALA A 130 18.41 -45.82 -10.26
CA ALA A 130 19.24 -44.62 -10.40
C ALA A 130 19.91 -44.50 -11.78
N LEU A 131 20.02 -45.60 -12.53
CA LEU A 131 20.65 -45.63 -13.86
C LEU A 131 19.72 -45.24 -15.03
N PHE A 132 18.42 -45.07 -14.78
CA PHE A 132 17.45 -44.66 -15.83
C PHE A 132 16.98 -43.20 -15.71
N ALA A 133 17.55 -42.41 -14.80
CA ALA A 133 17.27 -40.97 -14.72
C ALA A 133 18.26 -40.17 -15.60
N HIS A 134 17.78 -39.78 -16.79
CA HIS A 134 18.32 -38.78 -17.73
C HIS A 134 19.53 -39.16 -18.60
N PRO A 135 19.30 -39.49 -19.90
CA PRO A 135 20.32 -39.32 -20.92
C PRO A 135 20.34 -37.85 -21.34
N GLY A 136 21.17 -37.02 -20.70
CA GLY A 136 21.50 -35.71 -21.24
C GLY A 136 21.67 -34.58 -20.23
N GLU A 137 22.71 -34.63 -19.42
CA GLU A 137 23.36 -33.41 -18.90
C GLU A 137 24.78 -33.77 -18.41
N ARG A 138 25.69 -34.04 -19.36
CA ARG A 138 27.12 -33.81 -19.09
C ARG A 138 27.33 -32.29 -19.13
N ARG A 139 27.27 -31.64 -17.98
CA ARG A 139 27.79 -30.28 -17.86
C ARG A 139 29.31 -30.37 -17.89
N ASP A 140 29.89 -29.74 -18.90
CA ASP A 140 31.32 -29.62 -19.09
C ASP A 140 31.91 -28.84 -17.90
N PRO A 141 32.84 -29.41 -17.12
CA PRO A 141 33.42 -28.73 -15.94
C PRO A 141 34.18 -27.44 -16.28
N ALA A 142 34.42 -27.15 -17.57
CA ALA A 142 35.05 -25.91 -18.04
C ALA A 142 34.15 -24.65 -17.91
N LEU A 143 32.84 -24.79 -17.72
CA LEU A 143 31.89 -23.65 -17.70
C LEU A 143 31.62 -23.05 -16.31
N LEU A 144 32.23 -23.59 -15.25
CA LEU A 144 32.07 -23.10 -13.87
C LEU A 144 33.17 -22.13 -13.41
N ALA A 145 34.06 -21.68 -14.31
CA ALA A 145 35.21 -20.86 -13.96
C ALA A 145 35.10 -19.37 -14.33
N GLN A 146 33.96 -18.89 -14.86
CA GLN A 146 33.87 -17.50 -15.38
C GLN A 146 33.01 -16.51 -14.60
N ASP A 147 32.25 -16.93 -13.59
CA ASP A 147 31.50 -15.98 -12.77
C ASP A 147 32.33 -15.54 -11.55
N GLY A 148 33.45 -14.89 -11.86
CA GLY A 148 34.22 -14.09 -10.92
C GLY A 148 33.38 -12.91 -10.43
N GLY A 149 33.34 -12.76 -9.10
CA GLY A 149 32.47 -11.82 -8.42
C GLY A 149 32.70 -10.36 -8.80
N HIS A 150 31.59 -9.65 -8.99
CA HIS A 150 31.52 -8.21 -8.80
C HIS A 150 30.60 -7.92 -7.61
N ILE A 151 31.19 -7.89 -6.41
CA ILE A 151 30.62 -7.18 -5.27
C ILE A 151 30.69 -5.70 -5.61
N LEU A 152 29.59 -5.15 -6.13
CA LEU A 152 29.40 -3.70 -6.19
C LEU A 152 28.87 -3.24 -4.84
N ASP A 153 29.78 -2.78 -4.00
CA ASP A 153 29.48 -1.85 -2.92
C ASP A 153 29.28 -0.45 -3.51
N PRO A 154 28.14 0.21 -3.24
CA PRO A 154 28.26 1.63 -2.98
C PRO A 154 27.36 2.07 -1.81
N ARG A 155 27.98 2.66 -0.78
CA ARG A 155 27.72 4.07 -0.41
C ARG A 155 28.58 4.55 0.77
N PRO A 156 29.49 5.52 0.54
CA PRO A 156 29.85 6.51 1.55
C PRO A 156 29.10 7.81 1.27
N GLY A 157 28.37 8.36 2.25
CA GLY A 157 27.86 9.72 2.15
C GLY A 157 26.58 10.03 2.93
N ARG A 158 26.67 10.10 4.27
CA ARG A 158 25.84 11.02 5.04
C ARG A 158 26.74 11.94 5.87
N ARG A 159 26.99 13.13 5.32
CA ARG A 159 27.27 14.33 6.11
C ARG A 159 25.97 15.13 6.17
N ARG A 160 25.41 15.26 7.37
CA ARG A 160 24.79 16.45 7.96
C ARG A 160 24.28 16.07 9.33
#